data_AF-A0A9N9E4K4-F1
#
_entry.id   AF-A0A9N9E4K4-F1
#
_cell.length_a   1.000
_cell.length_b   1.000
_cell.length_c   1.000
_cell.angle_alpha   90.00
_cell.angle_beta   90.00
_cell.angle_gamma   90.00
#
_symmetry.space_group_name_H-M   'P 1'
#
loop_
_entity.id
_entity.type
_entity.pdbx_description
1 polymer ?
#
loop_
_entity_poly.entity_id
_entity_poly.type
_entity_poly.pdbx_seq_one_letter_code
_entity_poly.pdbx_strand_id
1 'polypeptide(L)'
;EKDETEAETEKEIENDLSIKKPASINTILKNSFVSPTDIPWTGDEPIQSTVVRMIEDKYPPLKVKRDSVKEFIDARINKNALSSLSDFNDQRFKNENDSSAVIIAIAATNDEMSSKSSSPKKTSLTPEQKKIKQREAKQSRIVDAREAAAEYSISKKYPTGDNDDHSSFTTTRFVSKSITQWESLVEQRIQEAMAAGEFKNLPYRGKPLPVDKNEMNPYIHRTEFLMNRLVQRQGAAPAWIEMQKEVDSEIRLFRKNLQTNWKRHVIAHHLFDKRDRNWEQAQKSYLEEALQKLNSRLRSYNIVAPFAARRSYLTID
;
A
#
# COMPACT_ATOMS: atom_id res chain seq x y z
N GLU A 1 48.75 31.96 4.98
CA GLU A 1 47.64 32.44 5.83
C GLU A 1 46.31 32.58 5.08
N LYS A 2 46.03 31.72 4.09
CA LYS A 2 44.68 31.57 3.47
C LYS A 2 44.32 30.13 3.07
N ASP A 3 45.19 29.14 3.32
CA ASP A 3 44.97 27.75 2.91
C ASP A 3 44.74 26.80 4.10
N GLU A 4 44.66 27.31 5.33
CA GLU A 4 44.46 26.48 6.54
C GLU A 4 42.99 26.45 7.01
N THR A 5 42.13 27.34 6.51
CA THR A 5 40.73 27.45 6.96
C THR A 5 39.73 26.62 6.15
N GLU A 6 40.11 26.07 4.99
CA GLU A 6 39.24 25.19 4.18
C GLU A 6 39.44 23.71 4.51
N ALA A 7 40.58 23.33 5.12
CA ALA A 7 40.86 21.97 5.56
C ALA A 7 40.26 21.63 6.94
N GLU A 8 39.83 22.64 7.71
CA GLU A 8 39.15 22.45 9.00
C GLU A 8 37.63 22.35 8.83
N THR A 9 37.05 23.00 7.82
CA THR A 9 35.61 22.91 7.52
C THR A 9 35.21 21.60 6.84
N GLU A 10 36.11 20.94 6.10
CA GLU A 10 35.86 19.60 5.54
C GLU A 10 35.98 18.48 6.59
N LYS A 11 36.73 18.68 7.68
CA LYS A 11 36.83 17.71 8.78
C LYS A 11 35.65 17.75 9.76
N GLU A 12 34.89 18.84 9.78
CA GLU A 12 33.70 18.98 10.62
C GLU A 12 32.43 18.42 9.96
N ILE A 13 32.40 18.28 8.63
CA ILE A 13 31.22 17.78 7.89
C ILE A 13 31.19 16.24 7.78
N GLU A 14 32.33 15.56 7.92
CA GLU A 14 32.38 14.08 7.88
C GLU A 14 32.05 13.39 9.21
N ASN A 15 31.90 14.12 10.32
CA ASN A 15 31.62 13.53 11.63
C ASN A 15 30.13 13.25 11.91
N ASP A 16 29.21 13.76 11.09
CA ASP A 16 27.76 13.65 11.33
C ASP A 16 27.05 12.51 10.56
N LEU A 17 27.79 11.68 9.83
CA LEU A 17 27.26 10.47 9.18
C LEU A 17 27.76 9.17 9.83
N SER A 18 27.90 9.15 11.15
CA SER A 18 28.05 7.91 11.89
C SER A 18 26.73 7.12 11.88
N ILE A 19 26.49 6.37 10.80
CA ILE A 19 25.47 5.32 10.75
C ILE A 19 25.84 4.31 11.83
N LYS A 20 25.25 4.48 13.02
CA LYS A 20 25.39 3.52 14.13
C LYS A 20 24.88 2.18 13.62
N LYS A 21 25.81 1.26 13.36
CA LYS A 21 25.48 -0.13 13.02
C LYS A 21 24.61 -0.67 14.16
N PRO A 22 23.50 -1.38 13.87
CA PRO A 22 22.69 -1.97 14.93
C PRO A 22 23.59 -2.86 15.80
N ALA A 23 23.45 -2.76 17.11
CA ALA A 23 24.26 -3.53 18.06
C ALA A 23 24.26 -5.01 17.65
N SER A 24 25.44 -5.63 17.60
CA SER A 24 25.55 -7.05 17.24
C SER A 24 24.72 -7.89 18.23
N ILE A 25 24.15 -8.99 17.75
CA ILE A 25 23.38 -9.93 18.58
C ILE A 25 24.18 -10.33 19.84
N ASN A 26 25.50 -10.47 19.71
CA ASN A 26 26.39 -10.79 20.83
C ASN A 26 26.50 -9.66 21.86
N THR A 27 26.37 -8.39 21.45
CA THR A 27 26.37 -7.24 22.35
C THR A 27 25.04 -7.12 23.09
N ILE A 28 23.92 -7.48 22.44
CA ILE A 28 22.60 -7.54 23.05
C ILE A 28 22.53 -8.67 24.08
N LEU A 29 23.11 -9.84 23.77
CA LEU A 29 23.19 -10.97 24.70
C LEU A 29 24.08 -10.67 25.91
N LYS A 30 25.23 -10.01 25.72
CA LYS A 30 26.09 -9.58 26.84
C LYS A 30 25.44 -8.54 27.76
N ASN A 31 24.56 -7.70 27.20
CA ASN A 31 23.80 -6.72 27.98
C ASN A 31 22.48 -7.28 28.54
N SER A 32 22.12 -8.52 28.19
CA SER A 32 21.01 -9.24 28.77
C SER A 32 21.48 -9.97 30.03
N PHE A 33 20.68 -9.97 31.09
CA PHE A 33 20.99 -10.64 32.37
C PHE A 33 20.97 -12.18 32.29
N VAL A 34 21.21 -12.76 31.11
CA VAL A 34 21.27 -14.21 30.92
C VAL A 34 22.65 -14.69 31.36
N SER A 35 22.69 -15.46 32.45
CA SER A 35 23.95 -16.05 32.89
C SER A 35 24.41 -17.09 31.87
N PRO A 36 25.72 -17.27 31.63
CA PRO A 36 26.23 -18.31 30.72
C PRO A 36 25.80 -19.73 31.09
N THR A 37 25.32 -19.92 32.32
CA THR A 37 24.85 -21.18 32.91
C THR A 37 23.33 -21.36 32.85
N ASP A 38 22.57 -20.40 32.30
CA ASP A 38 21.12 -20.53 32.20
C ASP A 38 20.72 -21.50 31.08
N ILE A 39 20.03 -22.57 31.48
CA ILE A 39 19.43 -23.53 30.57
C ILE A 39 18.23 -22.85 29.90
N PRO A 40 18.15 -22.77 28.55
CA PRO A 40 16.99 -22.22 27.87
C PRO A 40 15.75 -23.07 28.16
N TRP A 41 14.64 -22.41 28.45
CA TRP A 41 13.39 -23.06 28.84
C TRP A 41 12.96 -24.10 27.80
N THR A 42 12.86 -25.36 28.20
CA THR A 42 12.61 -26.50 27.30
C THR A 42 11.12 -26.89 27.25
N GLY A 43 10.24 -26.11 27.88
CA GLY A 43 8.78 -26.33 27.89
C GLY A 43 8.28 -27.23 29.02
N ASP A 44 9.08 -28.22 29.44
CA ASP A 44 8.75 -29.15 30.50
C ASP A 44 9.60 -28.90 31.75
N GLU A 45 9.00 -28.31 32.78
CA GLU A 45 9.65 -28.06 34.07
C GLU A 45 8.75 -28.52 35.23
N PRO A 46 9.30 -29.11 36.31
CA PRO A 46 8.54 -29.50 37.49
C PRO A 46 7.98 -28.27 38.21
N ILE A 47 6.77 -28.39 38.77
CA ILE A 47 5.99 -27.27 39.34
C ILE A 47 6.80 -26.45 40.37
N GLN A 48 7.68 -27.11 41.12
CA GLN A 48 8.54 -26.45 42.10
C GLN A 48 9.50 -25.45 41.45
N SER A 49 10.10 -25.74 40.28
CA SER A 49 11.01 -24.81 39.61
C SER A 49 10.27 -23.61 39.04
N THR A 50 9.05 -23.81 38.53
CA THR A 50 8.16 -22.73 38.08
C THR A 50 7.85 -21.76 39.22
N VAL A 51 7.53 -22.28 40.41
CA VAL A 51 7.23 -21.46 41.59
C VAL A 51 8.46 -20.69 42.06
N VAL A 52 9.63 -21.35 42.13
CA VAL A 52 10.90 -20.69 42.49
C VAL A 52 11.24 -19.58 41.49
N ARG A 53 11.05 -19.81 40.19
CA ARG A 53 11.29 -18.81 39.14
C ARG A 53 10.32 -17.62 39.20
N MET A 54 9.07 -17.85 39.64
CA MET A 54 8.09 -16.80 39.89
C MET A 54 8.39 -15.98 41.15
N ILE A 55 8.91 -16.62 42.20
CA ILE A 55 9.24 -15.94 43.48
C ILE A 55 10.55 -15.17 43.37
N GLU A 56 11.53 -15.72 42.67
CA GLU A 56 12.86 -15.11 42.50
C GLU A 56 12.90 -14.07 41.38
N ASP A 57 11.78 -13.84 40.68
CA ASP A 57 11.62 -12.95 39.52
C ASP A 57 12.86 -12.98 38.61
N LYS A 58 13.33 -14.20 38.28
CA LYS A 58 14.63 -14.45 37.63
C LYS A 58 14.74 -13.80 36.24
N TYR A 59 13.61 -13.42 35.65
CA TYR A 59 13.54 -12.71 34.36
C TYR A 59 12.52 -11.58 34.44
N PRO A 60 12.87 -10.43 35.06
CA PRO A 60 12.01 -9.26 35.01
C PRO A 60 11.82 -8.88 33.54
N PRO A 61 10.61 -8.44 33.14
CA PRO A 61 10.33 -8.12 31.75
C PRO A 61 11.35 -7.12 31.22
N LEU A 62 11.88 -7.39 30.02
CA LEU A 62 12.90 -6.57 29.37
C LEU A 62 12.46 -5.10 29.38
N LYS A 63 13.13 -4.27 30.20
CA LYS A 63 12.91 -2.82 30.22
C LYS A 63 13.54 -2.23 28.97
N VAL A 64 12.84 -2.30 27.84
CA VAL A 64 13.28 -1.64 26.61
C VAL A 64 13.12 -0.13 26.83
N LYS A 65 14.24 0.62 26.90
CA LYS A 65 14.20 2.09 26.94
C LYS A 65 13.50 2.56 25.66
N ARG A 66 12.46 3.39 25.78
CA ARG A 66 11.64 3.88 24.65
C ARG A 66 12.49 4.44 23.50
N ASP A 67 13.61 5.05 23.83
CA ASP A 67 14.56 5.63 22.88
C ASP A 67 15.15 4.58 21.94
N SER A 68 15.41 3.36 22.41
CA SER A 68 15.95 2.26 21.59
C SER A 68 14.93 1.66 20.61
N VAL A 69 13.63 1.69 20.96
CA VAL A 69 12.56 1.27 20.04
C VAL A 69 12.37 2.29 18.93
N LYS A 70 12.45 3.58 19.28
CA LYS A 70 12.37 4.68 18.32
C LYS A 70 13.55 4.65 17.35
N GLU A 71 14.77 4.50 17.85
CA GLU A 71 15.97 4.34 17.02
C GLU A 71 15.90 3.11 16.09
N PHE A 72 15.32 2.00 16.55
CA PHE A 72 15.14 0.80 15.72
C PHE A 72 14.11 0.98 14.61
N ILE A 73 12.99 1.64 14.90
CA ILE A 73 11.95 1.95 13.92
C ILE A 73 12.50 2.92 12.87
N ASP A 74 13.18 3.98 13.31
CA ASP A 74 13.75 5.01 12.43
C ASP A 74 14.85 4.41 11.53
N ALA A 75 15.71 3.53 12.06
CA ALA A 75 16.72 2.82 11.26
C ALA A 75 16.11 1.87 10.20
N ARG A 76 14.93 1.30 10.47
CA ARG A 76 14.23 0.43 9.52
C ARG A 76 13.53 1.22 8.42
N ILE A 77 12.94 2.36 8.77
CA ILE A 77 12.34 3.28 7.79
C ILE A 77 13.42 3.79 6.82
N ASN A 78 14.59 4.18 7.34
CA ASN A 78 15.70 4.65 6.53
C ASN A 78 16.28 3.56 5.60
N LYS A 79 16.30 2.29 6.04
CA LYS A 79 16.69 1.16 5.16
C LYS A 79 15.71 0.93 4.00
N ASN A 80 14.41 1.06 4.25
CA ASN A 80 13.40 0.93 3.20
C ASN A 80 13.46 2.10 2.20
N ALA A 81 13.79 3.32 2.68
CA ALA A 81 14.01 4.47 1.81
C ALA A 81 15.27 4.31 0.92
N LEU A 82 16.34 3.71 1.47
CA LEU A 82 17.56 3.39 0.71
C LEU A 82 17.36 2.26 -0.31
N SER A 83 16.54 1.24 -0.01
CA SER A 83 16.22 0.20 -1.00
C SER A 83 15.32 0.73 -2.13
N SER A 84 14.44 1.70 -1.86
CA SER A 84 13.63 2.33 -2.93
C SER A 84 14.45 3.21 -3.88
N LEU A 85 15.65 3.62 -3.48
CA LEU A 85 16.53 4.48 -4.29
C LEU A 85 17.48 3.66 -5.17
N SER A 86 17.82 2.42 -4.79
CA SER A 86 18.67 1.53 -5.59
C SER A 86 17.96 0.85 -6.76
N ASP A 87 16.63 0.85 -6.78
CA ASP A 87 15.83 0.15 -7.80
C ASP A 87 15.50 1.03 -9.04
N PHE A 88 16.02 2.26 -9.11
CA PHE A 88 15.67 3.22 -10.18
C PHE A 88 16.75 3.44 -11.27
N ASN A 89 17.87 2.70 -11.27
CA ASN A 89 18.95 2.96 -12.23
C ASN A 89 19.40 1.78 -13.10
N ASP A 90 18.53 0.82 -13.37
CA ASP A 90 18.74 -0.11 -14.49
C ASP A 90 17.42 -0.38 -15.18
N GLN A 91 17.27 0.14 -16.41
CA GLN A 91 16.53 -0.40 -17.57
C GLN A 91 16.24 0.73 -18.56
N ARG A 92 17.24 1.06 -19.39
CA ARG A 92 17.09 1.94 -20.55
C ARG A 92 17.04 1.08 -21.83
N PHE A 93 15.85 0.62 -22.22
CA PHE A 93 15.56 0.23 -23.61
C PHE A 93 14.13 0.67 -23.99
N LYS A 94 14.03 1.22 -25.21
CA LYS A 94 12.91 1.96 -25.77
C LYS A 94 11.63 1.12 -25.88
N ASN A 95 10.48 1.77 -25.75
CA ASN A 95 9.39 1.71 -26.73
C ASN A 95 8.45 2.92 -26.56
N GLU A 96 8.15 3.55 -27.69
CA GLU A 96 7.16 4.61 -27.85
C GLU A 96 5.75 4.01 -27.91
N ASN A 97 4.77 4.84 -27.54
CA ASN A 97 3.31 4.62 -27.56
C ASN A 97 2.74 3.89 -26.33
N ASP A 98 2.33 4.67 -25.33
CA ASP A 98 0.90 4.88 -25.08
C ASP A 98 0.67 5.83 -23.89
N SER A 99 -0.21 6.78 -24.12
CA SER A 99 -0.68 7.82 -23.21
C SER A 99 -1.31 7.23 -21.95
N SER A 100 -0.86 7.64 -20.75
CA SER A 100 -1.70 7.87 -19.56
C SER A 100 -0.88 8.37 -18.37
N ALA A 101 -1.25 9.57 -17.89
CA ALA A 101 -1.09 10.10 -16.53
C ALA A 101 0.33 10.18 -15.92
N VAL A 102 0.90 11.40 -15.93
CA VAL A 102 1.92 11.82 -14.96
C VAL A 102 1.43 13.07 -14.25
N ILE A 103 1.11 12.92 -12.96
CA ILE A 103 1.07 13.99 -11.97
C ILE A 103 2.49 14.53 -11.85
N ILE A 104 2.72 15.79 -12.23
CA ILE A 104 3.96 16.51 -11.91
C ILE A 104 3.65 17.37 -10.69
N ALA A 105 4.16 16.95 -9.54
CA ALA A 105 4.36 17.82 -8.40
C ALA A 105 5.47 18.82 -8.74
N ILE A 106 5.11 20.10 -8.77
CA ILE A 106 6.02 21.23 -8.97
C ILE A 106 6.76 21.45 -7.65
N ALA A 107 8.03 21.04 -7.60
CA ALA A 107 9.00 21.52 -6.61
C ALA A 107 9.87 22.59 -7.27
N ALA A 108 9.96 23.73 -6.59
CA ALA A 108 10.65 24.93 -7.02
C ALA A 108 12.16 24.71 -7.18
N THR A 109 12.72 25.13 -8.32
CA THR A 109 14.08 25.66 -8.45
C THR A 109 14.17 26.54 -9.70
N ASN A 110 14.41 27.85 -9.51
CA ASN A 110 15.16 28.68 -10.47
C ASN A 110 16.60 28.12 -10.49
N ASP A 111 17.42 28.13 -11.54
CA ASP A 111 17.58 29.13 -12.59
C ASP A 111 18.37 28.52 -13.79
N GLU A 112 18.25 29.21 -14.93
CA GLU A 112 19.09 29.21 -16.14
C GLU A 112 19.27 27.97 -17.04
N MET A 113 18.57 27.99 -18.19
CA MET A 113 19.18 27.63 -19.48
C MET A 113 18.67 28.53 -20.62
N SER A 114 19.60 29.37 -21.08
CA SER A 114 19.76 29.94 -22.42
C SER A 114 18.93 29.29 -23.55
N SER A 115 18.03 30.06 -24.18
CA SER A 115 17.83 29.99 -25.64
C SER A 115 17.35 31.32 -26.23
N LYS A 116 17.95 31.68 -27.37
CA LYS A 116 17.84 32.96 -28.08
C LYS A 116 16.52 33.09 -28.84
N SER A 117 15.79 34.18 -28.66
CA SER A 117 14.98 34.80 -29.74
C SER A 117 14.56 36.24 -29.42
N SER A 118 15.04 37.17 -30.24
CA SER A 118 14.51 38.51 -30.59
C SER A 118 14.03 39.46 -29.47
N SER A 119 14.84 40.48 -29.19
CA SER A 119 14.51 41.66 -28.39
C SER A 119 13.37 42.49 -28.99
N PRO A 120 12.33 42.89 -28.23
CA PRO A 120 11.51 44.03 -28.59
C PRO A 120 12.13 45.33 -28.05
N LYS A 121 12.21 46.34 -28.92
CA LYS A 121 12.71 47.68 -28.64
C LYS A 121 11.96 48.32 -27.46
N LYS A 122 12.69 48.90 -26.50
CA LYS A 122 12.12 49.76 -25.44
C LYS A 122 11.52 51.02 -26.06
N THR A 123 10.21 51.09 -26.18
CA THR A 123 9.49 52.35 -26.43
C THR A 123 9.34 53.09 -25.10
N SER A 124 9.92 54.28 -25.01
CA SER A 124 9.75 55.17 -23.86
C SER A 124 8.32 55.69 -23.80
N LEU A 125 7.50 55.14 -22.89
CA LEU A 125 6.14 55.61 -22.61
C LEU A 125 6.16 57.08 -22.18
N THR A 126 5.32 57.91 -22.80
CA THR A 126 5.18 59.34 -22.49
C THR A 126 4.69 59.55 -21.04
N PRO A 127 4.98 60.71 -20.41
CA PRO A 127 4.61 60.98 -19.02
C PRO A 127 3.12 60.82 -18.71
N GLU A 128 2.25 61.04 -19.71
CA GLU A 128 0.80 60.93 -19.59
C GLU A 128 0.33 59.47 -19.53
N GLN A 129 0.90 58.59 -20.36
CA GLN A 129 0.62 57.16 -20.34
C GLN A 129 1.05 56.51 -19.01
N LYS A 130 2.13 57.00 -18.39
CA LYS A 130 2.55 56.56 -17.05
C LYS A 130 1.53 56.95 -15.97
N LYS A 131 0.94 58.15 -16.04
CA LYS A 131 -0.09 58.59 -15.09
C LYS A 131 -1.38 57.79 -15.24
N ILE A 132 -1.78 57.46 -16.47
CA ILE A 132 -2.96 56.62 -16.74
C ILE A 132 -2.75 55.22 -16.14
N LYS A 133 -1.61 54.58 -16.42
CA LYS A 133 -1.27 53.26 -15.86
C LYS A 133 -1.21 53.25 -14.33
N GLN A 134 -0.76 54.35 -13.71
CA GLN A 134 -0.79 54.50 -12.25
C GLN A 134 -2.20 54.68 -11.70
N ARG A 135 -3.11 55.34 -12.42
CA ARG A 135 -4.53 55.46 -12.03
C ARG A 135 -5.24 54.12 -12.17
N GLU A 136 -5.00 53.39 -13.25
CA GLU A 136 -5.50 52.03 -13.46
C GLU A 136 -5.02 51.08 -12.36
N ALA A 137 -3.73 51.09 -12.02
CA ALA A 137 -3.18 50.27 -10.94
C ALA A 137 -3.73 50.63 -9.55
N LYS A 138 -4.08 51.91 -9.32
CA LYS A 138 -4.76 52.33 -8.08
C LYS A 138 -6.23 51.90 -8.08
N GLN A 139 -6.91 51.97 -9.22
CA GLN A 139 -8.28 51.51 -9.37
C GLN A 139 -8.40 50.00 -9.21
N SER A 140 -7.51 49.21 -9.80
CA SER A 140 -7.49 47.76 -9.65
C SER A 140 -7.31 47.36 -8.19
N ARG A 141 -6.36 47.97 -7.47
CA ARG A 141 -6.16 47.71 -6.03
C ARG A 141 -7.40 47.97 -5.17
N ILE A 142 -8.20 48.98 -5.52
CA ILE A 142 -9.45 49.29 -4.79
C ILE A 142 -10.52 48.24 -5.10
N VAL A 143 -10.61 47.79 -6.36
CA VAL A 143 -11.54 46.73 -6.77
C VAL A 143 -11.16 45.41 -6.11
N ASP A 144 -9.89 45.02 -6.14
CA ASP A 144 -9.38 43.80 -5.52
C ASP A 144 -9.63 43.79 -4.00
N ALA A 145 -9.39 44.92 -3.32
CA ALA A 145 -9.66 45.04 -1.89
C ALA A 145 -11.17 44.94 -1.57
N ARG A 146 -12.03 45.46 -2.44
CA ARG A 146 -13.48 45.38 -2.28
C ARG A 146 -14.00 43.95 -2.51
N GLU A 147 -13.44 43.25 -3.49
CA GLU A 147 -13.78 41.85 -3.80
C GLU A 147 -13.32 40.91 -2.67
N ALA A 148 -12.08 41.07 -2.18
CA ALA A 148 -11.57 40.31 -1.04
C ALA A 148 -12.39 40.55 0.25
N ALA A 149 -12.83 41.79 0.49
CA ALA A 149 -13.70 42.09 1.63
C ALA A 149 -15.09 41.47 1.48
N ALA A 150 -15.64 41.43 0.26
CA ALA A 150 -16.92 40.77 -0.02
C ALA A 150 -16.81 39.25 0.19
N GLU A 151 -15.73 38.63 -0.29
CA GLU A 151 -15.43 37.21 -0.13
C GLU A 151 -15.24 36.80 1.34
N TYR A 152 -14.55 37.62 2.12
CA TYR A 152 -14.44 37.43 3.58
C TYR A 152 -15.80 37.57 4.29
N SER A 153 -16.66 38.49 3.85
CA SER A 153 -17.99 38.67 4.43
C SER A 153 -18.95 37.51 4.09
N ILE A 154 -18.76 36.89 2.92
CA ILE A 154 -19.54 35.74 2.44
C ILE A 154 -19.11 34.47 3.17
N SER A 155 -17.81 34.19 3.25
CA SER A 155 -17.27 33.06 4.01
C SER A 155 -17.60 33.12 5.50
N LYS A 156 -17.66 34.33 6.09
CA LYS A 156 -18.06 34.48 7.49
C LYS A 156 -19.56 34.21 7.75
N LYS A 157 -20.44 34.51 6.78
CA LYS A 157 -21.89 34.26 6.90
C LYS A 157 -22.26 32.81 6.63
N TYR A 158 -21.47 32.10 5.82
CA TYR A 158 -21.62 30.69 5.55
C TYR A 158 -20.27 30.00 5.81
N PRO A 159 -20.02 29.50 7.03
CA PRO A 159 -18.81 28.74 7.30
C PRO A 159 -18.95 27.37 6.63
N THR A 160 -18.71 27.31 5.32
CA THR A 160 -18.31 26.08 4.65
C THR A 160 -16.99 25.68 5.29
N GLY A 161 -17.03 24.65 6.14
CA GLY A 161 -15.83 24.11 6.75
C GLY A 161 -14.86 23.66 5.66
N ASP A 162 -13.69 24.28 5.64
CA ASP A 162 -12.58 23.97 4.74
C ASP A 162 -12.36 22.45 4.68
N ASN A 163 -12.57 21.89 3.49
CA ASN A 163 -11.53 21.15 2.77
C ASN A 163 -11.77 21.38 1.27
N ASP A 164 -10.87 22.15 0.67
CA ASP A 164 -10.70 22.20 -0.78
C ASP A 164 -10.25 20.82 -1.28
N ASP A 165 -11.02 20.25 -2.20
CA ASP A 165 -10.50 19.51 -3.36
C ASP A 165 -11.63 19.28 -4.37
N HIS A 166 -11.58 20.00 -5.49
CA HIS A 166 -12.45 19.77 -6.64
C HIS A 166 -12.06 18.46 -7.34
N SER A 167 -12.77 17.37 -7.05
CA SER A 167 -12.66 16.11 -7.80
C SER A 167 -14.01 15.38 -7.89
N SER A 168 -14.73 15.66 -8.98
CA SER A 168 -15.79 14.84 -9.59
C SER A 168 -17.04 14.55 -8.75
N PHE A 169 -18.17 14.53 -9.44
CA PHE A 169 -19.44 13.93 -9.01
C PHE A 169 -19.26 12.43 -8.77
N THR A 170 -18.63 12.08 -7.65
CA THR A 170 -18.67 10.75 -7.08
C THR A 170 -19.34 10.91 -5.73
N THR A 171 -20.33 10.07 -5.47
CA THR A 171 -20.96 9.92 -4.16
C THR A 171 -19.89 9.47 -3.17
N THR A 172 -19.05 10.38 -2.71
CA THR A 172 -18.13 10.17 -1.60
C THR A 172 -19.02 9.98 -0.40
N ARG A 173 -19.21 8.72 -0.02
CA ARG A 173 -19.86 8.33 1.22
C ARG A 173 -19.15 9.09 2.34
N PHE A 174 -19.78 10.16 2.82
CA PHE A 174 -19.33 10.90 3.98
C PHE A 174 -19.32 9.93 5.16
N VAL A 175 -18.14 9.45 5.52
CA VAL A 175 -17.95 8.69 6.77
C VAL A 175 -17.88 9.75 7.87
N SER A 176 -18.96 9.87 8.64
CA SER A 176 -19.05 10.81 9.75
C SER A 176 -17.94 10.55 10.78
N LYS A 177 -17.26 11.60 11.23
CA LYS A 177 -16.11 11.50 12.13
C LYS A 177 -16.53 11.38 13.61
N SER A 178 -17.77 11.74 13.97
CA SER A 178 -18.31 11.66 15.34
C SER A 178 -19.54 10.75 15.45
N ILE A 179 -19.71 10.07 16.59
CA ILE A 179 -20.87 9.21 16.88
C ILE A 179 -22.22 9.95 16.71
N THR A 180 -22.25 11.24 17.04
CA THR A 180 -23.44 12.10 16.91
C THR A 180 -23.84 12.35 15.45
N GLN A 181 -22.86 12.46 14.56
CA GLN A 181 -23.12 12.59 13.13
C GLN A 181 -23.59 11.26 12.53
N TRP A 182 -23.15 10.12 13.07
CA TRP A 182 -23.69 8.81 12.71
C TRP A 182 -25.16 8.68 13.12
N GLU A 183 -25.52 9.10 14.34
CA GLU A 183 -26.92 9.08 14.80
C GLU A 183 -27.83 9.90 13.87
N SER A 184 -27.41 11.12 13.50
CA SER A 184 -28.17 11.97 12.59
C SER A 184 -28.32 11.34 11.20
N LEU A 185 -27.28 10.68 10.67
CA LEU A 185 -27.33 10.02 9.38
C LEU A 185 -28.25 8.80 9.41
N VAL A 186 -28.18 8.02 10.49
CA VAL A 186 -29.04 6.86 10.70
C VAL A 186 -30.50 7.29 10.79
N GLU A 187 -30.82 8.33 11.57
CA GLU A 187 -32.18 8.85 11.70
C GLU A 187 -32.72 9.34 10.35
N GLN A 188 -31.93 10.10 9.59
CA GLN A 188 -32.31 10.54 8.26
C GLN A 188 -32.60 9.37 7.32
N ARG A 189 -31.77 8.31 7.35
CA ARG A 189 -31.95 7.10 6.54
C ARG A 189 -33.20 6.32 6.93
N ILE A 190 -33.52 6.25 8.23
CA ILE A 190 -34.74 5.62 8.75
C ILE A 190 -35.98 6.38 8.26
N GLN A 191 -35.98 7.70 8.36
CA GLN A 191 -37.09 8.55 7.90
C GLN A 191 -37.32 8.42 6.39
N GLU A 192 -36.25 8.40 5.59
CA GLU A 192 -36.33 8.18 4.15
C GLU A 192 -36.95 6.82 3.82
N ALA A 193 -36.51 5.74 4.49
CA ALA A 193 -37.06 4.40 4.31
C ALA A 193 -38.52 4.28 4.80
N MET A 194 -38.91 5.04 5.83
CA MET A 194 -40.30 5.17 6.28
C MET A 194 -41.17 5.89 5.25
N ALA A 195 -40.69 7.00 4.68
CA ALA A 195 -41.39 7.76 3.64
C ALA A 195 -41.54 6.95 2.35
N ALA A 196 -40.50 6.21 1.97
CA ALA A 196 -40.52 5.25 0.85
C ALA A 196 -41.48 4.06 1.11
N GLY A 197 -41.90 3.85 2.36
CA GLY A 197 -42.81 2.78 2.73
C GLY A 197 -42.16 1.39 2.73
N GLU A 198 -40.84 1.29 2.73
CA GLU A 198 -40.09 0.02 2.71
C GLU A 198 -40.45 -0.88 3.91
N PHE A 199 -40.79 -0.28 5.05
CA PHE A 199 -41.20 -1.00 6.25
C PHE A 199 -42.63 -1.59 6.18
N LYS A 200 -43.46 -1.21 5.19
CA LYS A 200 -44.84 -1.69 5.09
C LYS A 200 -44.91 -3.15 4.62
N ASN A 201 -44.01 -3.57 3.73
CA ASN A 201 -44.01 -4.94 3.16
C ASN A 201 -42.68 -5.67 3.45
N LEU A 202 -42.41 -5.92 4.74
CA LEU A 202 -41.27 -6.73 5.15
C LEU A 202 -41.60 -8.22 4.94
N PRO A 203 -40.74 -9.00 4.24
CA PRO A 203 -41.03 -10.38 3.86
C PRO A 203 -41.28 -11.34 5.03
N TYR A 204 -40.82 -10.98 6.24
CA TYR A 204 -40.95 -11.79 7.45
C TYR A 204 -41.73 -11.08 8.56
N ARG A 205 -42.61 -10.11 8.22
CA ARG A 205 -43.43 -9.43 9.23
C ARG A 205 -44.35 -10.42 9.94
N GLY A 206 -44.22 -10.52 11.26
CA GLY A 206 -44.99 -11.45 12.10
C GLY A 206 -44.61 -12.92 11.98
N LYS A 207 -43.61 -13.27 11.15
CA LYS A 207 -43.07 -14.64 11.04
C LYS A 207 -41.68 -14.71 11.67
N PRO A 208 -41.27 -15.86 12.24
CA PRO A 208 -39.90 -16.01 12.71
C PRO A 208 -38.92 -15.78 11.56
N LEU A 209 -37.80 -15.12 11.84
CA LEU A 209 -36.72 -14.96 10.87
C LEU A 209 -36.19 -16.34 10.47
N PRO A 210 -35.78 -16.52 9.20
CA PRO A 210 -35.10 -17.74 8.79
C PRO A 210 -33.79 -17.85 9.57
N VAL A 211 -33.72 -18.86 10.44
CA VAL A 211 -32.51 -19.21 11.19
C VAL A 211 -31.56 -19.90 10.21
N ASP A 212 -30.31 -19.44 10.16
CA ASP A 212 -29.30 -20.11 9.36
C ASP A 212 -29.08 -21.51 9.93
N LYS A 213 -29.13 -22.55 9.09
CA LYS A 213 -28.93 -23.94 9.54
C LYS A 213 -27.58 -24.13 10.25
N ASN A 214 -26.60 -23.33 9.88
CA ASN A 214 -25.25 -23.35 10.45
C ASN A 214 -25.15 -22.67 11.82
N GLU A 215 -26.17 -21.92 12.28
CA GLU A 215 -26.22 -21.34 13.65
C GLU A 215 -26.27 -22.41 14.71
N MET A 216 -26.89 -23.55 14.38
CA MET A 216 -27.06 -24.68 15.29
C MET A 216 -25.86 -25.65 15.27
N ASN A 217 -24.77 -25.31 14.56
CA ASN A 217 -23.59 -26.17 14.50
C ASN A 217 -22.82 -26.11 15.84
N PRO A 218 -22.70 -27.22 16.59
CA PRO A 218 -22.00 -27.25 17.87
C PRO A 218 -20.49 -27.01 17.76
N TYR A 219 -19.92 -27.19 16.56
CA TYR A 219 -18.47 -27.11 16.32
C TYR A 219 -17.99 -25.72 15.92
N ILE A 220 -18.89 -24.74 15.75
CA ILE A 220 -18.53 -23.38 15.35
C ILE A 220 -18.97 -22.43 16.46
N HIS A 221 -18.03 -21.65 16.99
CA HIS A 221 -18.37 -20.65 17.98
C HIS A 221 -19.23 -19.55 17.37
N ARG A 222 -20.12 -18.93 18.16
CA ARG A 222 -21.06 -17.89 17.68
C ARG A 222 -20.35 -16.75 16.96
N THR A 223 -19.17 -16.34 17.42
CA THR A 223 -18.35 -15.31 16.78
C THR A 223 -17.89 -15.73 15.38
N GLU A 224 -17.37 -16.95 15.23
CA GLU A 224 -16.93 -17.49 13.94
C GLU A 224 -18.09 -17.67 12.98
N PHE A 225 -19.24 -18.12 13.48
CA PHE A 225 -20.46 -18.19 12.70
C PHE A 225 -20.84 -16.80 12.13
N LEU A 226 -20.88 -15.77 12.99
CA LEU A 226 -21.23 -14.41 12.57
C LEU A 226 -20.20 -13.84 11.59
N MET A 227 -18.91 -14.09 11.84
CA MET A 227 -17.82 -13.68 10.95
C MET A 227 -17.97 -14.35 9.58
N ASN A 228 -18.16 -15.67 9.54
CA ASN A 228 -18.35 -16.42 8.29
C ASN A 228 -19.58 -15.93 7.53
N ARG A 229 -20.68 -15.64 8.22
CA ARG A 229 -21.89 -15.06 7.63
C ARG A 229 -21.63 -13.67 7.06
N LEU A 230 -20.88 -12.83 7.76
CA LEU A 230 -20.52 -11.50 7.29
C LEU A 230 -19.67 -11.57 6.01
N VAL A 231 -18.64 -12.43 6.01
CA VAL A 231 -17.78 -12.70 4.84
C VAL A 231 -18.62 -13.19 3.65
N GLN A 232 -19.53 -14.13 3.88
CA GLN A 232 -20.45 -14.63 2.84
C GLN A 232 -21.37 -13.53 2.30
N ARG A 233 -21.95 -12.70 3.17
CA ARG A 233 -22.83 -11.58 2.76
C ARG A 233 -22.08 -10.51 1.97
N GLN A 234 -20.82 -10.28 2.28
CA GLN A 234 -19.95 -9.37 1.53
C GLN A 234 -19.42 -10.00 0.23
N GLY A 235 -19.68 -11.29 -0.01
CA GLY A 235 -19.15 -12.01 -1.17
C GLY A 235 -17.62 -12.16 -1.14
N ALA A 236 -16.99 -11.95 0.02
CA ALA A 236 -15.56 -12.05 0.18
C ALA A 236 -15.15 -13.54 0.26
N ALA A 237 -14.08 -13.89 -0.44
CA ALA A 237 -13.51 -15.22 -0.38
C ALA A 237 -12.38 -15.25 0.66
N PRO A 238 -12.21 -16.34 1.42
CA PRO A 238 -10.99 -16.57 2.18
C PRO A 238 -9.73 -16.39 1.31
N ALA A 239 -8.66 -15.86 1.88
CA ALA A 239 -7.44 -15.54 1.16
C ALA A 239 -6.88 -16.71 0.32
N TRP A 240 -6.93 -17.94 0.84
CA TRP A 240 -6.47 -19.11 0.10
C TRP A 240 -7.36 -19.43 -1.12
N ILE A 241 -8.66 -19.12 -1.10
CA ILE A 241 -9.56 -19.33 -2.25
C ILE A 241 -9.23 -18.32 -3.36
N GLU A 242 -8.89 -17.09 -2.99
CA GLU A 242 -8.43 -16.08 -3.95
C GLU A 242 -7.12 -16.52 -4.61
N MET A 243 -6.13 -16.92 -3.81
CA MET A 243 -4.88 -17.49 -4.33
C MET A 243 -5.12 -18.75 -5.17
N GLN A 244 -6.10 -19.58 -4.81
CA GLN A 244 -6.47 -20.74 -5.60
C GLN A 244 -6.96 -20.33 -6.99
N LYS A 245 -7.84 -19.33 -7.09
CA LYS A 245 -8.36 -18.84 -8.37
C LYS A 245 -7.24 -18.33 -9.27
N GLU A 246 -6.26 -17.65 -8.69
CA GLU A 246 -5.08 -17.16 -9.40
C GLU A 246 -4.19 -18.30 -9.88
N VAL A 247 -3.84 -19.25 -9.02
CA VAL A 247 -3.06 -20.44 -9.43
C VAL A 247 -3.80 -21.21 -10.53
N ASP A 248 -5.13 -21.37 -10.40
CA ASP A 248 -5.95 -22.03 -11.42
C ASP A 248 -6.01 -21.23 -12.73
N SER A 249 -5.99 -19.90 -12.70
CA SER A 249 -5.96 -19.08 -13.91
C SER A 249 -4.59 -19.18 -14.60
N GLU A 250 -3.49 -19.15 -13.84
CA GLU A 250 -2.13 -19.31 -14.35
C GLU A 250 -1.92 -20.70 -14.98
N ILE A 251 -2.36 -21.78 -14.32
CA ILE A 251 -2.33 -23.15 -14.87
C ILE A 251 -3.12 -23.21 -16.19
N ARG A 252 -4.31 -22.60 -16.23
CA ARG A 252 -5.16 -22.58 -17.43
C ARG A 252 -4.49 -21.83 -18.58
N LEU A 253 -3.89 -20.67 -18.30
CA LEU A 253 -3.16 -19.89 -19.30
C LEU A 253 -1.93 -20.63 -19.81
N PHE A 254 -1.14 -21.24 -18.92
CA PHE A 254 0.02 -22.04 -19.29
C PHE A 254 -0.37 -23.20 -20.23
N ARG A 255 -1.39 -23.98 -19.87
CA ARG A 255 -1.90 -25.07 -20.72
C ARG A 255 -2.41 -24.56 -22.07
N LYS A 256 -3.12 -23.43 -22.07
CA LYS A 256 -3.61 -22.81 -23.31
C LYS A 256 -2.44 -22.38 -24.21
N ASN A 257 -1.41 -21.76 -23.64
CA ASN A 257 -0.22 -21.34 -24.36
C ASN A 257 0.56 -22.53 -24.92
N LEU A 258 0.68 -23.62 -24.15
CA LEU A 258 1.31 -24.85 -24.62
C LEU A 258 0.52 -25.44 -25.80
N GLN A 259 -0.81 -25.51 -25.69
CA GLN A 259 -1.66 -26.00 -26.76
C GLN A 259 -1.60 -25.13 -28.01
N THR A 260 -1.58 -23.80 -27.87
CA THR A 260 -1.50 -22.90 -29.03
C THR A 260 -0.13 -22.97 -29.70
N ASN A 261 0.96 -23.03 -28.93
CA ASN A 261 2.30 -23.24 -29.47
C ASN A 261 2.42 -24.58 -30.19
N TRP A 262 1.91 -25.66 -29.60
CA TRP A 262 1.90 -26.97 -30.26
C TRP A 262 1.08 -26.96 -31.55
N LYS A 263 -0.13 -26.37 -31.54
CA LYS A 263 -0.95 -26.24 -32.75
C LYS A 263 -0.24 -25.46 -33.86
N ARG A 264 0.43 -24.37 -33.52
CA ARG A 264 1.24 -23.59 -34.49
C ARG A 264 2.36 -24.44 -35.08
N HIS A 265 3.06 -25.20 -34.24
CA HIS A 265 4.13 -26.11 -34.67
C HIS A 265 3.61 -27.18 -35.64
N VAL A 266 2.52 -27.86 -35.25
CA VAL A 266 1.89 -28.90 -36.07
C VAL A 266 1.45 -28.36 -37.43
N ILE A 267 0.85 -27.17 -37.48
CA ILE A 267 0.43 -26.54 -38.73
C ILE A 267 1.64 -26.19 -39.61
N ALA A 268 2.70 -25.63 -39.02
CA ALA A 268 3.90 -25.24 -39.76
C ALA A 268 4.60 -26.46 -40.40
N HIS A 269 4.69 -27.58 -39.67
CA HIS A 269 5.41 -28.77 -40.11
C HIS A 269 4.51 -29.86 -40.71
N HIS A 270 3.19 -29.64 -40.77
CA HIS A 270 2.18 -30.62 -41.24
C HIS A 270 2.27 -31.97 -40.51
N LEU A 271 2.64 -31.96 -39.23
CA LEU A 271 2.87 -33.15 -38.39
C LEU A 271 1.60 -33.51 -37.62
N PHE A 272 0.67 -34.23 -38.25
CA PHE A 272 -0.62 -34.53 -37.63
C PHE A 272 -0.61 -35.71 -36.63
N ASP A 273 0.46 -36.50 -36.58
CA ASP A 273 0.43 -37.78 -35.84
C ASP A 273 1.76 -38.21 -35.18
N LYS A 274 2.80 -37.36 -35.17
CA LYS A 274 4.10 -37.70 -34.57
C LYS A 274 4.58 -36.64 -33.58
N ARG A 275 4.96 -37.10 -32.39
CA ARG A 275 5.63 -36.34 -31.33
C ARG A 275 7.01 -35.90 -31.83
N ASP A 276 7.23 -34.61 -31.98
CA ASP A 276 8.49 -34.07 -32.49
C ASP A 276 9.49 -33.83 -31.34
N ARG A 277 10.52 -34.67 -31.26
CA ARG A 277 11.55 -34.59 -30.21
C ARG A 277 12.38 -33.31 -30.28
N ASN A 278 12.58 -32.74 -31.46
CA ASN A 278 13.38 -31.53 -31.63
C ASN A 278 12.62 -30.32 -31.07
N TRP A 279 11.31 -30.25 -31.32
CA TRP A 279 10.44 -29.22 -30.74
C TRP A 279 10.38 -29.31 -29.21
N GLU A 280 10.27 -30.53 -28.67
CA GLU A 280 10.27 -30.74 -27.22
C GLU A 280 11.57 -30.25 -26.59
N GLN A 281 12.73 -30.60 -27.15
CA GLN A 281 14.02 -30.15 -26.66
C GLN A 281 14.17 -28.63 -26.74
N ALA A 282 13.70 -28.02 -27.83
CA ALA A 282 13.74 -26.57 -28.01
C ALA A 282 12.83 -25.82 -27.01
N GLN A 283 11.67 -26.39 -26.67
CA GLN A 283 10.72 -25.78 -25.73
C GLN A 283 11.00 -26.14 -24.26
N LYS A 284 11.79 -27.18 -23.99
CA LYS A 284 12.02 -27.70 -22.64
C LYS A 284 12.50 -26.64 -21.66
N SER A 285 13.47 -25.80 -22.05
CA SER A 285 14.00 -24.72 -21.18
C SER A 285 12.92 -23.71 -20.77
N TYR A 286 12.09 -23.28 -21.73
CA TYR A 286 10.96 -22.38 -21.46
C TYR A 286 9.92 -23.02 -20.54
N LEU A 287 9.60 -24.30 -20.78
CA LEU A 287 8.63 -25.02 -19.96
C LEU A 287 9.13 -25.26 -18.53
N GLU A 288 10.42 -25.56 -18.36
CA GLU A 288 11.06 -25.69 -17.04
C GLU A 288 11.00 -24.39 -16.25
N GLU A 289 11.34 -23.27 -16.86
CA GLU A 289 11.27 -21.95 -16.21
C GLU A 289 9.82 -21.58 -15.83
N ALA A 290 8.89 -21.77 -16.76
CA ALA A 290 7.47 -21.50 -16.53
C ALA A 290 6.90 -22.38 -15.40
N LEU A 291 7.27 -23.66 -15.35
CA LEU A 291 6.88 -24.56 -14.28
C LEU A 291 7.54 -24.20 -12.96
N GLN A 292 8.79 -23.73 -12.94
CA GLN A 292 9.44 -23.28 -11.72
C GLN A 292 8.68 -22.07 -11.13
N LYS A 293 8.27 -21.11 -11.97
CA LYS A 293 7.44 -19.98 -11.55
C LYS A 293 6.07 -20.43 -11.03
N LEU A 294 5.42 -21.36 -11.72
CA LEU A 294 4.12 -21.87 -11.31
C LEU A 294 4.20 -22.67 -10.00
N ASN A 295 5.25 -23.49 -9.85
CA ASN A 295 5.51 -24.27 -8.64
C ASN A 295 5.87 -23.38 -7.45
N SER A 296 6.55 -22.23 -7.66
CA SER A 296 6.78 -21.27 -6.59
C SER A 296 5.47 -20.60 -6.13
N ARG A 297 4.57 -20.25 -7.06
CA ARG A 297 3.22 -19.77 -6.72
C ARG A 297 2.41 -20.82 -5.96
N LEU A 298 2.48 -22.07 -6.42
CA LEU A 298 1.78 -23.21 -5.83
C LEU A 298 2.31 -23.53 -4.41
N ARG A 299 3.61 -23.32 -4.16
CA ARG A 299 4.20 -23.36 -2.82
C ARG A 299 3.61 -22.28 -1.91
N SER A 300 3.54 -21.04 -2.38
CA SER A 300 2.93 -19.95 -1.60
C SER A 300 1.46 -20.22 -1.29
N TYR A 301 0.71 -20.77 -2.25
CA TYR A 301 -0.66 -21.23 -2.02
C TYR A 301 -0.74 -22.33 -0.96
N ASN A 302 0.10 -23.36 -1.06
CA ASN A 302 0.09 -24.49 -0.12
C ASN A 302 0.41 -24.10 1.34
N ILE A 303 1.12 -22.99 1.55
CA ILE A 303 1.40 -22.45 2.89
C ILE A 303 0.12 -21.91 3.54
N VAL A 304 -0.73 -21.22 2.77
CA VAL A 304 -1.96 -20.58 3.27
C VAL A 304 -3.15 -21.55 3.24
N ALA A 305 -3.12 -22.54 2.35
CA ALA A 305 -4.22 -23.47 2.16
C ALA A 305 -4.34 -24.50 3.30
N PRO A 306 -5.58 -24.83 3.73
CA PRO A 306 -5.81 -25.94 4.65
C PRO A 306 -5.37 -27.27 4.02
N PHE A 307 -5.01 -28.25 4.85
CA PHE A 307 -4.43 -29.53 4.41
C PHE A 307 -5.22 -30.21 3.28
N ALA A 308 -6.55 -30.20 3.35
CA ALA A 308 -7.41 -30.83 2.36
C ALA A 308 -7.38 -30.15 0.97
N ALA A 309 -6.98 -28.87 0.89
CA ALA A 309 -6.96 -28.10 -0.35
C ALA A 309 -5.56 -27.96 -0.97
N ARG A 310 -4.51 -28.47 -0.31
CA ARG A 310 -3.13 -28.40 -0.82
C ARG A 310 -2.98 -29.21 -2.10
N ARG A 311 -2.08 -28.75 -2.97
CA ARG A 311 -1.83 -29.34 -4.31
C ARG A 311 -0.40 -29.84 -4.45
N SER A 312 -0.22 -30.87 -5.28
CA SER A 312 1.10 -31.35 -5.66
C SER A 312 1.78 -30.38 -6.64
N TYR A 313 3.10 -30.43 -6.67
CA TYR A 313 3.88 -29.71 -7.68
C TYR A 313 3.67 -30.30 -9.06
N LEU A 314 3.83 -29.47 -10.07
CA LEU A 314 3.66 -29.82 -11.48
C LEU A 314 5.00 -30.26 -12.07
N THR A 315 4.95 -31.34 -12.83
CA THR A 315 6.08 -31.95 -13.54
C THR A 315 5.87 -31.89 -15.05
N ILE A 316 6.94 -32.05 -15.82
CA ILE A 316 6.91 -32.02 -17.30
C ILE A 316 6.49 -33.37 -17.89
N ASP A 317 6.73 -34.45 -17.14
CA ASP A 317 6.60 -35.84 -17.61
C ASP A 317 5.18 -36.29 -17.93
#